data_AF-A0A928RF68-F1
#
_entry.id   AF-A0A928RF68-F1
#
_cell.length_a   1.000
_cell.length_b   1.000
_cell.length_c   1.000
_cell.angle_alpha   90.00
_cell.angle_beta   90.00
_cell.angle_gamma   90.00
#
_symmetry.space_group_name_H-M   'P 1'
#
loop_
_entity.id
_entity.type
_entity.pdbx_description
1 polymer ?
#
loop_
_entity_poly.entity_id
_entity_poly.type
_entity_poly.pdbx_seq_one_letter_code
_entity_poly.pdbx_strand_id
1 'polypeptide(L)'
;MRIKSNFNVLIGISGILFTFLNFTFGTLGYQYRPRNYTVFFGLYVASVLCVTVFSVIFKRYARKKAVVFGCLMPFIALLYEISLLFFFDFMIDYLSYELVYFLLLLGIALFFSSIIFFVYNPYLWLRILGIVATIILIVIFGFMFFISLFFSDFGSNSVIDIIDSPGHTYQAWVISSDQGAFGGDTMVNVQNTKNKINFVTGTIIGQRKRIWTGDWGNKPKLKWKDENTLLINGVAYNVETN
;
A
#
# COMPACT_ATOMS: atom_id res chain seq x y z
N MET A 1 3.57 31.08 16.39
CA MET A 1 2.69 30.47 17.43
C MET A 1 1.51 29.66 16.86
N ARG A 2 0.94 30.05 15.71
CA ARG A 2 -0.28 29.42 15.13
C ARG A 2 -0.10 27.98 14.61
N ILE A 3 1.08 27.64 14.07
CA ILE A 3 1.39 26.27 13.59
C ILE A 3 1.48 25.30 14.77
N LYS A 4 2.29 25.62 15.79
CA LYS A 4 2.47 24.78 16.99
C LYS A 4 1.14 24.44 17.68
N SER A 5 0.23 25.42 17.77
CA SER A 5 -1.06 25.23 18.45
C SER A 5 -2.10 24.43 17.67
N ASN A 6 -1.91 24.25 16.36
CA ASN A 6 -2.82 23.51 15.48
C ASN A 6 -2.10 22.34 14.77
N PHE A 7 -0.95 21.89 15.27
CA PHE A 7 -0.11 20.92 14.58
C PHE A 7 -0.87 19.63 14.24
N ASN A 8 -1.53 19.01 15.23
CA ASN A 8 -2.32 17.79 14.99
C ASN A 8 -3.52 18.00 14.06
N VAL A 9 -4.08 19.22 14.01
CA VAL A 9 -5.15 19.54 13.05
C VAL A 9 -4.58 19.51 11.63
N LEU A 10 -3.42 20.11 11.41
CA LEU A 10 -2.77 20.10 10.10
C LEU A 10 -2.41 18.69 9.66
N ILE A 11 -1.77 17.90 10.56
CA ILE A 11 -1.43 16.51 10.27
C ILE A 11 -2.69 15.67 9.98
N GLY A 12 -3.73 15.82 10.80
CA GLY A 12 -4.96 15.06 10.61
C GLY A 12 -5.68 15.40 9.31
N ILE A 13 -5.77 16.69 8.95
CA ILE A 13 -6.35 17.12 7.67
C ILE A 13 -5.51 16.59 6.51
N SER A 14 -4.18 16.69 6.57
CA SER A 14 -3.30 16.14 5.55
C SER A 14 -3.49 14.64 5.39
N GLY A 15 -3.57 13.88 6.51
CA GLY A 15 -3.80 12.43 6.47
C GLY A 15 -5.11 12.06 5.79
N ILE A 16 -6.20 12.77 6.11
CA ILE A 16 -7.51 12.56 5.46
C ILE A 16 -7.46 12.93 3.97
N LEU A 17 -6.81 14.05 3.62
CA LEU A 17 -6.66 14.47 2.24
C LEU A 17 -5.87 13.45 1.41
N PHE A 18 -4.73 12.97 1.92
CA PHE A 18 -3.94 11.95 1.25
C PHE A 18 -4.67 10.62 1.15
N THR A 19 -5.46 10.26 2.17
CA THR A 19 -6.34 9.09 2.11
C THR A 19 -7.31 9.19 0.91
N PHE A 20 -7.98 10.34 0.77
CA PHE A 20 -8.88 10.57 -0.35
C PHE A 20 -8.16 10.55 -1.71
N LEU A 21 -6.96 11.14 -1.80
CA LEU A 21 -6.14 11.09 -3.01
C LEU A 21 -5.75 9.66 -3.38
N ASN A 22 -5.29 8.86 -2.41
CA ASN A 22 -4.91 7.46 -2.62
C ASN A 22 -6.08 6.65 -3.19
N PHE A 23 -7.27 6.78 -2.60
CA PHE A 23 -8.47 6.14 -3.14
C PHE A 23 -8.79 6.62 -4.55
N THR A 24 -8.74 7.93 -4.80
CA THR A 24 -9.04 8.50 -6.12
C THR A 24 -8.09 7.95 -7.17
N PHE A 25 -6.78 7.96 -6.93
CA PHE A 25 -5.79 7.38 -7.85
C PHE A 25 -6.01 5.89 -8.06
N GLY A 26 -6.24 5.12 -7.00
CA GLY A 26 -6.53 3.69 -7.09
C GLY A 26 -7.76 3.40 -7.95
N THR A 27 -8.87 4.14 -7.75
CA THR A 27 -10.09 3.98 -8.57
C THR A 27 -9.90 4.39 -10.03
N LEU A 28 -8.96 5.30 -10.32
CA LEU A 28 -8.58 5.68 -11.67
C LEU A 28 -7.57 4.69 -12.30
N GLY A 29 -7.22 3.61 -11.60
CA GLY A 29 -6.29 2.60 -12.07
C GLY A 29 -4.84 3.07 -12.05
N TYR A 30 -4.46 3.94 -11.11
CA TYR A 30 -3.07 4.35 -10.88
C TYR A 30 -2.55 3.80 -9.56
N GLN A 31 -1.26 3.44 -9.57
CA GLN A 31 -0.54 2.98 -8.41
C GLN A 31 0.83 3.65 -8.28
N TYR A 32 1.32 3.79 -7.06
CA TYR A 32 2.64 4.30 -6.75
C TYR A 32 3.61 3.17 -6.48
N ARG A 33 4.69 3.15 -7.26
CA ARG A 33 5.82 2.23 -7.09
C ARG A 33 7.02 2.99 -6.54
N PRO A 34 7.49 2.69 -5.32
CA PRO A 34 8.75 3.24 -4.81
C PRO A 34 9.92 2.91 -5.73
N ARG A 35 10.88 3.84 -5.85
CA ARG A 35 12.13 3.55 -6.56
C ARG A 35 12.99 2.53 -5.81
N ASN A 36 12.94 2.58 -4.48
CA ASN A 36 13.60 1.65 -3.57
C ASN A 36 12.73 1.49 -2.32
N TYR A 37 12.22 0.29 -2.08
CA TYR A 37 11.31 0.00 -0.97
C TYR A 37 11.97 0.17 0.40
N THR A 38 13.27 -0.14 0.54
CA THR A 38 14.03 0.05 1.79
C THR A 38 14.18 1.52 2.13
N VAL A 39 14.54 2.34 1.14
CA VAL A 39 14.67 3.80 1.32
C VAL A 39 13.30 4.42 1.63
N PHE A 40 12.25 4.01 0.92
CA PHE A 40 10.89 4.47 1.20
C PHE A 40 10.46 4.12 2.62
N PHE A 41 10.72 2.89 3.07
CA PHE A 41 10.43 2.46 4.43
C PHE A 41 11.16 3.33 5.47
N GLY A 42 12.45 3.57 5.29
CA GLY A 42 13.23 4.43 6.18
C GLY A 42 12.69 5.86 6.25
N LEU A 43 12.34 6.45 5.10
CA LEU A 43 11.72 7.79 5.04
C LEU A 43 10.34 7.81 5.69
N TYR A 44 9.55 6.77 5.51
CA TYR A 44 8.24 6.62 6.13
C TYR A 44 8.38 6.60 7.66
N VAL A 45 9.25 5.74 8.21
CA VAL A 45 9.52 5.66 9.65
C VAL A 45 9.98 7.00 10.21
N ALA A 46 10.93 7.66 9.52
CA ALA A 46 11.42 8.97 9.92
C ALA A 46 10.30 10.02 9.94
N SER A 47 9.40 10.00 8.94
CA SER A 47 8.29 10.95 8.86
C SER A 47 7.29 10.78 10.01
N VAL A 48 6.90 9.54 10.33
CA VAL A 48 5.95 9.22 11.41
C VAL A 48 6.57 9.52 12.77
N LEU A 49 7.86 9.23 12.96
CA LEU A 49 8.62 9.60 14.15
C LEU A 49 8.67 11.12 14.33
N CYS A 50 9.02 11.88 13.29
CA CYS A 50 9.05 13.34 13.33
C CYS A 50 7.68 13.92 13.69
N VAL A 51 6.60 13.43 13.06
CA VAL A 51 5.23 13.83 13.39
C VAL A 51 4.93 13.59 14.87
N THR A 52 5.31 12.42 15.40
CA THR A 52 5.08 12.07 16.80
C THR A 52 5.87 12.97 17.74
N VAL A 53 7.17 13.15 17.51
CA VAL A 53 8.04 14.00 18.33
C VAL A 53 7.52 15.44 18.36
N PHE A 54 7.19 16.01 17.20
CA PHE A 54 6.64 17.36 17.14
C PHE A 54 5.27 17.46 17.80
N SER A 55 4.41 16.45 17.63
CA SER A 55 3.11 16.40 18.31
C SER A 55 3.27 16.42 19.83
N VAL A 56 4.19 15.64 20.38
CA VAL A 56 4.47 15.59 21.83
C VAL A 56 5.05 16.92 22.32
N ILE A 57 6.06 17.46 21.64
CA ILE A 57 6.71 18.74 22.03
C ILE A 57 5.71 19.90 21.97
N PHE A 58 4.81 19.91 20.99
CA PHE A 58 3.84 20.98 20.80
C PHE A 58 2.57 20.84 21.64
N LYS A 59 2.39 19.75 22.38
CA LYS A 59 1.24 19.51 23.27
C LYS A 59 0.94 20.70 24.19
N ARG A 60 1.96 21.30 24.79
CA ARG A 60 1.80 22.46 25.70
C ARG A 60 1.16 23.69 25.06
N TYR A 61 1.18 23.77 23.73
CA TYR A 61 0.57 24.87 22.97
C TYR A 61 -0.78 24.48 22.34
N ALA A 62 -1.22 23.23 22.52
CA ALA A 62 -2.35 22.66 21.79
C ALA A 62 -3.69 23.28 22.23
N ARG A 63 -4.50 23.65 21.23
CA ARG A 63 -5.89 24.08 21.43
C ARG A 63 -6.84 22.89 21.47
N LYS A 64 -8.09 23.10 21.92
CA LYS A 64 -9.15 22.06 21.96
C LYS A 64 -9.24 21.23 20.68
N LYS A 65 -9.22 21.86 19.50
CA LYS A 65 -9.24 21.16 18.21
C LYS A 65 -8.03 20.25 18.00
N ALA A 66 -6.82 20.71 18.32
CA ALA A 66 -5.60 19.90 18.22
C ALA A 66 -5.58 18.72 19.21
N VAL A 67 -6.23 18.87 20.37
CA VAL A 67 -6.44 17.77 21.32
C VAL A 67 -7.36 16.70 20.72
N VAL A 68 -8.49 17.11 20.13
CA VAL A 68 -9.41 16.18 19.46
C VAL A 68 -8.70 15.41 18.34
N PHE A 69 -7.98 16.11 17.45
CA PHE A 69 -7.22 15.46 16.39
C PHE A 69 -6.09 14.56 16.92
N GLY A 70 -5.44 14.93 18.03
CA GLY A 70 -4.48 14.05 18.71
C GLY A 70 -5.13 12.76 19.23
N CYS A 71 -6.36 12.84 19.74
CA CYS A 71 -7.11 11.66 20.19
C CYS A 71 -7.64 10.81 19.02
N LEU A 72 -7.83 11.39 17.84
CA LEU A 72 -8.27 10.65 16.65
C LEU A 72 -7.10 10.11 15.81
N MET A 73 -5.86 10.39 16.20
CA MET A 73 -4.68 10.07 15.39
C MET A 73 -4.57 8.59 15.02
N PRO A 74 -4.84 7.61 15.91
CA PRO A 74 -4.81 6.19 15.53
C PRO A 74 -5.83 5.84 14.44
N PHE A 75 -7.02 6.43 14.48
CA PHE A 75 -8.05 6.22 13.46
C PHE A 75 -7.65 6.85 12.13
N ILE A 76 -7.09 8.07 12.15
CA ILE A 76 -6.58 8.74 10.95
C ILE A 76 -5.43 7.94 10.32
N ALA A 77 -4.50 7.44 11.14
CA ALA A 77 -3.42 6.59 10.69
C ALA A 77 -3.96 5.30 10.05
N LEU A 78 -4.90 4.62 10.72
CA LEU A 78 -5.51 3.41 10.18
C LEU A 78 -6.19 3.65 8.82
N LEU A 79 -6.96 4.74 8.68
CA LEU A 79 -7.59 5.11 7.41
C LEU A 79 -6.56 5.33 6.30
N TYR A 80 -5.49 6.06 6.61
CA TYR A 80 -4.42 6.31 5.66
C TYR A 80 -3.72 5.02 5.24
N GLU A 81 -3.37 4.14 6.18
CA GLU A 81 -2.74 2.85 5.87
C GLU A 81 -3.63 1.95 5.02
N ILE A 82 -4.93 1.86 5.35
CA ILE A 82 -5.89 1.12 4.52
C ILE A 82 -5.94 1.69 3.10
N SER A 83 -5.87 3.01 2.94
CA SER A 83 -5.86 3.64 1.61
C SER A 83 -4.62 3.30 0.80
N LEU A 84 -3.48 2.96 1.44
CA LEU A 84 -2.29 2.52 0.74
C LEU A 84 -2.51 1.19 0.02
N LEU A 85 -3.37 0.30 0.51
CA LEU A 85 -3.70 -0.96 -0.20
C LEU A 85 -4.29 -0.74 -1.59
N PHE A 86 -4.90 0.42 -1.83
CA PHE A 86 -5.52 0.76 -3.11
C PHE A 86 -4.58 1.52 -4.04
N PHE A 87 -3.54 2.16 -3.51
CA PHE A 87 -2.68 3.06 -4.26
C PHE A 87 -1.24 2.56 -4.37
N PHE A 88 -0.72 1.86 -3.38
CA PHE A 88 0.68 1.47 -3.34
C PHE A 88 0.87 0.13 -4.06
N ASP A 89 1.85 0.08 -4.95
CA ASP A 89 2.24 -1.15 -5.63
C ASP A 89 3.00 -2.04 -4.63
N PHE A 90 2.26 -2.81 -3.85
CA PHE A 90 2.83 -3.80 -2.94
C PHE A 90 3.42 -5.00 -3.67
N MET A 91 3.16 -5.16 -4.98
CA MET A 91 3.74 -6.23 -5.80
C MET A 91 5.25 -6.00 -5.93
N ILE A 92 6.01 -6.59 -5.01
CA ILE A 92 7.46 -6.60 -5.09
C ILE A 92 7.80 -7.60 -6.19
N ASP A 93 8.33 -7.13 -7.32
CA ASP A 93 8.69 -7.95 -8.48
C ASP A 93 9.68 -9.11 -8.17
N TYR A 94 10.16 -9.24 -6.91
CA TYR A 94 11.20 -10.20 -6.49
C TYR A 94 11.05 -10.80 -5.08
N LEU A 95 10.03 -10.45 -4.27
CA LEU A 95 9.94 -10.92 -2.88
C LEU A 95 8.46 -11.17 -2.50
N SER A 96 8.13 -12.41 -2.11
CA SER A 96 6.83 -12.87 -1.60
C SER A 96 6.36 -12.21 -0.28
N TYR A 97 6.87 -11.02 0.06
CA TYR A 97 6.77 -10.38 1.38
C TYR A 97 5.91 -9.11 1.37
N GLU A 98 5.03 -8.97 0.38
CA GLU A 98 4.12 -7.81 0.22
C GLU A 98 3.32 -7.54 1.50
N LEU A 99 2.73 -8.61 2.05
CA LEU A 99 1.96 -8.59 3.28
C LEU A 99 2.84 -8.18 4.46
N VAL A 100 4.05 -8.73 4.58
CA VAL A 100 5.00 -8.36 5.65
C VAL A 100 5.32 -6.87 5.59
N TYR A 101 5.62 -6.35 4.40
CA TYR A 101 5.96 -4.95 4.22
C TYR A 101 4.81 -4.02 4.62
N PHE A 102 3.58 -4.34 4.19
CA PHE A 102 2.38 -3.62 4.59
C PHE A 102 2.14 -3.68 6.10
N LEU A 103 2.24 -4.88 6.71
CA LEU A 103 2.06 -5.06 8.16
C LEU A 103 3.10 -4.27 8.97
N LEU A 104 4.33 -4.14 8.49
CA LEU A 104 5.36 -3.32 9.12
C LEU A 104 5.03 -1.82 9.07
N LEU A 105 4.62 -1.30 7.90
CA LEU A 105 4.18 0.11 7.78
C LEU A 105 3.02 0.40 8.72
N LEU A 106 1.99 -0.44 8.67
CA LEU A 106 0.78 -0.31 9.49
C LEU A 106 1.09 -0.39 10.99
N GLY A 107 1.90 -1.36 11.42
CA GLY A 107 2.30 -1.51 12.81
C GLY A 107 3.06 -0.29 13.34
N ILE A 108 3.97 0.26 12.55
CA ILE A 108 4.73 1.48 12.89
C ILE A 108 3.80 2.70 12.99
N ALA A 109 2.91 2.88 12.00
CA ALA A 109 1.93 3.97 11.99
C ALA A 109 1.05 3.95 13.25
N LEU A 110 0.51 2.77 13.58
CA LEU A 110 -0.37 2.58 14.72
C LEU A 110 0.36 2.73 16.06
N PHE A 111 1.59 2.24 16.17
CA PHE A 111 2.40 2.42 17.38
C PHE A 111 2.62 3.90 17.68
N PHE A 112 3.13 4.66 16.70
CA PHE A 112 3.43 6.08 16.87
C PHE A 112 2.18 6.94 17.05
N SER A 113 1.11 6.68 16.31
CA SER A 113 -0.17 7.39 16.49
C SER A 113 -0.83 7.09 17.85
N SER A 114 -0.63 5.88 18.40
CA SER A 114 -1.09 5.52 19.75
C SER A 114 -0.35 6.31 20.83
N ILE A 115 0.95 6.57 20.68
CA ILE A 115 1.69 7.48 21.58
C ILE A 115 1.02 8.86 21.60
N ILE A 116 0.67 9.40 20.43
CA ILE A 116 -0.02 10.69 20.32
C ILE A 116 -1.37 10.64 21.04
N PHE A 117 -2.16 9.58 20.83
CA PHE A 117 -3.43 9.38 21.53
C PHE A 117 -3.28 9.43 23.05
N PHE A 118 -2.38 8.63 23.63
CA PHE A 118 -2.19 8.57 25.08
C PHE A 118 -1.69 9.88 25.67
N VAL A 119 -0.83 10.59 24.93
CA VAL A 119 -0.33 11.91 25.33
C VAL A 119 -1.47 12.91 25.38
N TYR A 120 -2.35 12.95 24.37
CA TYR A 120 -3.36 13.99 24.23
C TYR A 120 -4.69 13.69 24.95
N ASN A 121 -5.04 12.42 25.16
CA ASN A 121 -6.31 12.04 25.73
C ASN A 121 -6.34 12.29 27.24
N PRO A 122 -7.20 13.18 27.77
CA PRO A 122 -7.26 13.46 29.20
C PRO A 122 -8.10 12.45 29.99
N TYR A 123 -8.93 11.64 29.32
CA TYR A 123 -9.94 10.80 29.98
C TYR A 123 -9.40 9.39 30.26
N LEU A 124 -9.39 8.99 31.53
CA LEU A 124 -8.85 7.69 31.97
C LEU A 124 -9.56 6.50 31.31
N TRP A 125 -10.89 6.52 31.24
CA TRP A 125 -11.67 5.42 30.67
C TRP A 125 -11.37 5.20 29.17
N LEU A 126 -11.17 6.27 28.39
CA LEU A 126 -10.75 6.15 26.99
C LEU A 126 -9.33 5.62 26.86
N ARG A 127 -8.42 5.96 27.79
CA ARG A 127 -7.07 5.37 27.82
C ARG A 127 -7.13 3.87 28.09
N ILE A 128 -7.96 3.43 29.05
CA ILE A 128 -8.16 2.01 29.33
C ILE A 128 -8.70 1.29 28.09
N LEU A 129 -9.74 1.82 27.44
CA LEU A 129 -10.26 1.27 26.18
C LEU A 129 -9.18 1.23 25.09
N GLY A 130 -8.37 2.29 24.97
CA GLY A 130 -7.24 2.35 24.04
C GLY A 130 -6.17 1.29 24.33
N ILE A 131 -5.86 1.02 25.59
CA ILE A 131 -4.93 -0.06 25.98
C ILE A 131 -5.50 -1.42 25.56
N VAL A 132 -6.76 -1.69 25.88
CA VAL A 132 -7.43 -2.94 25.50
C VAL A 132 -7.43 -3.12 23.98
N ALA A 133 -7.80 -2.09 23.23
CA ALA A 133 -7.76 -2.11 21.77
C ALA A 133 -6.34 -2.33 21.23
N THR A 134 -5.32 -1.70 21.85
CA THR A 134 -3.92 -1.88 21.46
C THR A 134 -3.46 -3.32 21.69
N ILE A 135 -3.82 -3.94 22.80
CA ILE A 135 -3.51 -5.35 23.10
C ILE A 135 -4.15 -6.26 22.05
N ILE A 136 -5.44 -6.06 21.76
CA ILE A 136 -6.16 -6.83 20.72
C ILE A 136 -5.46 -6.70 19.37
N LEU A 137 -5.11 -5.47 18.97
CA LEU A 137 -4.39 -5.23 17.72
C LEU A 137 -3.02 -5.92 17.72
N ILE A 138 -2.24 -5.83 18.79
CA ILE A 138 -0.94 -6.52 18.88
C ILE A 138 -1.10 -8.03 18.70
N VAL A 139 -2.13 -8.64 19.29
CA VAL A 139 -2.40 -10.07 19.12
C VAL A 139 -2.76 -10.40 17.66
N ILE A 140 -3.66 -9.63 17.05
CA ILE A 140 -4.05 -9.81 15.64
C ILE A 140 -2.84 -9.61 14.71
N PHE A 141 -2.09 -8.52 14.88
CA PHE A 141 -0.89 -8.23 14.10
C PHE A 141 0.20 -9.27 14.29
N GLY A 142 0.45 -9.68 15.54
CA GLY A 142 1.42 -10.72 15.85
C GLY A 142 1.07 -12.05 15.19
N PHE A 143 -0.23 -12.40 15.18
CA PHE A 143 -0.71 -13.61 14.50
C PHE A 143 -0.59 -13.49 12.97
N MET A 144 -0.99 -12.36 12.38
CA MET A 144 -0.85 -12.14 10.92
C MET A 144 0.62 -12.13 10.50
N PHE A 145 1.50 -11.51 11.28
CA PHE A 145 2.94 -11.48 11.04
C PHE A 145 3.55 -12.88 11.18
N PHE A 146 3.13 -13.65 12.20
CA PHE A 146 3.51 -15.05 12.35
C PHE A 146 3.09 -15.87 11.12
N ILE A 147 1.83 -15.78 10.68
CA ILE A 147 1.39 -16.45 9.45
C ILE A 147 2.27 -16.02 8.28
N SER A 148 2.47 -14.72 8.11
CA SER A 148 3.23 -14.20 6.97
C SER A 148 4.70 -14.62 6.95
N LEU A 149 5.32 -14.89 8.11
CA LEU A 149 6.71 -15.34 8.20
C LEU A 149 6.86 -16.85 8.01
N PHE A 150 5.99 -17.63 8.63
CA PHE A 150 6.09 -19.10 8.60
C PHE A 150 5.44 -19.71 7.35
N PHE A 151 4.50 -19.00 6.75
CA PHE A 151 3.79 -19.40 5.54
C PHE A 151 4.12 -18.49 4.36
N SER A 152 5.24 -17.73 4.40
CA SER A 152 5.70 -16.92 3.25
C SER A 152 5.97 -17.75 2.01
N ASP A 153 6.34 -19.02 2.20
CA ASP A 153 6.65 -19.97 1.13
C ASP A 153 5.41 -20.81 0.74
N PHE A 154 4.26 -20.61 1.39
CA PHE A 154 2.99 -21.22 0.99
C PHE A 154 2.39 -20.44 -0.17
N GLY A 155 2.98 -20.69 -1.34
CA GLY A 155 2.61 -20.04 -2.59
C GLY A 155 3.53 -18.87 -2.93
N SER A 156 3.84 -18.73 -4.20
CA SER A 156 4.68 -17.68 -4.72
C SER A 156 4.22 -17.24 -6.10
N ASN A 157 4.27 -15.94 -6.34
CA ASN A 157 4.06 -15.39 -7.67
C ASN A 157 5.44 -15.18 -8.30
N SER A 158 5.64 -15.71 -9.49
CA SER A 158 6.86 -15.49 -10.28
C SER A 158 6.50 -14.94 -11.64
N VAL A 159 7.28 -13.97 -12.09
CA VAL A 159 7.14 -13.41 -13.44
C VAL A 159 7.88 -14.34 -14.41
N ILE A 160 7.13 -14.96 -15.31
CA ILE A 160 7.64 -15.90 -16.31
C ILE A 160 8.20 -15.12 -17.51
N ASP A 161 7.48 -14.11 -17.96
CA ASP A 161 7.82 -13.36 -19.17
C ASP A 161 7.23 -11.95 -19.15
N ILE A 162 7.88 -11.03 -19.86
CA ILE A 162 7.47 -9.63 -20.00
C ILE A 162 7.63 -9.22 -21.46
N ILE A 163 6.53 -8.77 -22.08
CA ILE A 163 6.51 -8.39 -23.50
C ILE A 163 5.91 -7.00 -23.66
N ASP A 164 6.70 -6.11 -24.26
CA ASP A 164 6.26 -4.75 -24.57
C ASP A 164 5.42 -4.70 -25.86
N SER A 165 4.46 -3.77 -25.89
CA SER A 165 3.74 -3.42 -27.12
C SER A 165 4.68 -2.74 -28.14
N PRO A 166 4.39 -2.80 -29.45
CA PRO A 166 5.26 -2.24 -30.49
C PRO A 166 5.64 -0.76 -30.30
N GLY A 167 4.72 0.05 -29.76
CA GLY A 167 4.89 1.46 -29.41
C GLY A 167 5.29 1.71 -27.96
N HIS A 168 5.56 0.66 -27.18
CA HIS A 168 5.97 0.70 -25.77
C HIS A 168 4.97 1.43 -24.84
N THR A 169 3.70 1.53 -25.23
CA THR A 169 2.64 2.09 -24.35
C THR A 169 2.21 1.10 -23.28
N TYR A 170 2.23 -0.19 -23.60
CA TYR A 170 1.78 -1.26 -22.74
C TYR A 170 2.85 -2.32 -22.54
N GLN A 171 2.80 -2.96 -21.39
CA GLN A 171 3.63 -4.09 -21.05
C GLN A 171 2.76 -5.24 -20.55
N ALA A 172 2.88 -6.40 -21.19
CA ALA A 172 2.22 -7.63 -20.79
C ALA A 172 3.16 -8.45 -19.90
N TRP A 173 2.65 -8.90 -18.76
CA TRP A 173 3.35 -9.68 -17.74
C TRP A 173 2.68 -11.05 -17.64
N VAL A 174 3.44 -12.12 -17.88
CA VAL A 174 3.01 -13.48 -17.58
C VAL A 174 3.45 -13.82 -16.17
N ILE A 175 2.50 -14.13 -15.30
CA ILE A 175 2.75 -14.44 -13.89
C ILE A 175 2.31 -15.88 -13.65
N SER A 176 3.22 -16.72 -13.15
CA SER A 176 2.88 -18.00 -12.55
C SER A 176 2.56 -17.76 -11.09
N SER A 177 1.33 -18.01 -10.69
CA SER A 177 0.92 -18.01 -9.29
C SER A 177 0.88 -19.45 -8.80
N ASP A 178 1.79 -19.78 -7.89
CA ASP A 178 1.77 -21.00 -7.10
C ASP A 178 1.03 -20.69 -5.79
N GLN A 179 0.01 -21.48 -5.46
CA GLN A 179 -0.76 -21.37 -4.21
C GLN A 179 -0.51 -22.57 -3.28
N GLY A 180 0.58 -23.31 -3.52
CA GLY A 180 0.95 -24.50 -2.78
C GLY A 180 -0.06 -25.63 -2.95
N ALA A 181 -0.56 -26.17 -1.84
CA ALA A 181 -1.50 -27.30 -1.84
C ALA A 181 -2.87 -26.98 -2.49
N PHE A 182 -3.17 -25.70 -2.72
CA PHE A 182 -4.39 -25.27 -3.42
C PHE A 182 -4.22 -25.24 -4.95
N GLY A 183 -3.04 -25.61 -5.47
CA GLY A 183 -2.73 -25.58 -6.89
C GLY A 183 -2.14 -24.23 -7.30
N GLY A 184 -2.53 -23.73 -8.47
CA GLY A 184 -2.06 -22.45 -8.98
C GLY A 184 -2.72 -22.07 -10.29
N ASP A 185 -2.32 -20.93 -10.83
CA ASP A 185 -2.78 -20.44 -12.12
C ASP A 185 -1.67 -19.66 -12.83
N THR A 186 -1.77 -19.61 -14.16
CA THR A 186 -0.96 -18.71 -14.97
C THR A 186 -1.84 -17.54 -15.38
N MET A 187 -1.38 -16.33 -15.09
CA MET A 187 -2.10 -15.09 -15.35
C MET A 187 -1.36 -14.25 -16.37
N VAL A 188 -2.11 -13.50 -17.18
CA VAL A 188 -1.55 -12.43 -18.02
C VAL A 188 -2.13 -11.11 -17.55
N ASN A 189 -1.24 -10.24 -17.07
CA ASN A 189 -1.57 -8.89 -16.65
C ASN A 189 -1.00 -7.88 -17.64
N VAL A 190 -1.72 -6.81 -17.95
CA VAL A 190 -1.23 -5.71 -18.78
C VAL A 190 -1.16 -4.43 -17.97
N GLN A 191 -0.10 -3.67 -18.17
CA GLN A 191 0.14 -2.39 -17.52
C GLN A 191 0.36 -1.31 -18.57
N ASN A 192 -0.30 -0.15 -18.42
CA ASN A 192 0.03 1.04 -19.20
C ASN A 192 1.25 1.73 -18.58
N THR A 193 2.34 1.80 -19.34
CA THR A 193 3.64 2.34 -18.91
C THR A 193 3.93 3.74 -19.46
N LYS A 194 3.08 4.25 -20.37
CA LYS A 194 3.25 5.56 -21.03
C LYS A 194 2.99 6.74 -20.09
N ASN A 195 1.89 6.68 -19.34
CA ASN A 195 1.46 7.77 -18.46
C ASN A 195 2.08 7.63 -17.06
N LYS A 196 3.41 7.75 -17.00
CA LYS A 196 4.15 7.69 -15.73
C LYS A 196 4.50 9.08 -15.21
N ILE A 197 4.27 9.31 -13.92
CA ILE A 197 4.67 10.53 -13.23
C ILE A 197 5.81 10.18 -12.29
N ASN A 198 7.02 10.62 -12.63
CA ASN A 198 8.22 10.34 -11.83
C ASN A 198 8.38 11.37 -10.71
N PHE A 199 8.59 10.87 -9.50
CA PHE A 199 8.99 11.62 -8.32
C PHE A 199 10.37 11.15 -7.87
N VAL A 200 11.00 11.90 -6.96
CA VAL A 200 12.30 11.50 -6.38
C VAL A 200 12.19 10.17 -5.64
N THR A 201 11.06 9.92 -4.97
CA THR A 201 10.84 8.74 -4.11
C THR A 201 10.30 7.52 -4.86
N GLY A 202 9.80 7.69 -6.08
CA GLY A 202 9.12 6.64 -6.83
C GLY A 202 8.33 7.18 -8.00
N THR A 203 7.49 6.35 -8.61
CA THR A 203 6.76 6.69 -9.82
C THR A 203 5.30 6.28 -9.68
N ILE A 204 4.38 7.16 -10.07
CA ILE A 204 2.98 6.79 -10.28
C ILE A 204 2.85 6.23 -11.69
N ILE A 205 2.31 5.01 -11.80
CA ILE A 205 2.14 4.24 -13.03
C ILE A 205 0.72 3.66 -13.10
N GLY A 206 0.30 3.20 -14.27
CA GLY A 206 -0.96 2.47 -14.39
C GLY A 206 -0.93 1.17 -13.57
N GLN A 207 -2.05 0.79 -12.98
CA GLN A 207 -2.22 -0.48 -12.29
C GLN A 207 -2.18 -1.63 -13.31
N ARG A 208 -1.66 -2.78 -12.89
CA ARG A 208 -1.71 -4.02 -13.67
C ARG A 208 -3.16 -4.51 -13.72
N LYS A 209 -3.71 -4.66 -14.93
CA LYS A 209 -5.03 -5.25 -15.17
C LYS A 209 -4.88 -6.70 -15.62
N ARG A 210 -5.60 -7.62 -14.98
CA ARG A 210 -5.63 -9.02 -15.41
C ARG A 210 -6.57 -9.17 -16.60
N ILE A 211 -6.05 -9.67 -17.72
CA ILE A 211 -6.84 -9.88 -18.94
C ILE A 211 -7.03 -11.36 -19.29
N TRP A 212 -6.25 -12.25 -18.68
CA TRP A 212 -6.39 -13.70 -18.86
C TRP A 212 -5.92 -14.49 -17.64
N THR A 213 -6.55 -15.64 -17.44
CA THR A 213 -6.20 -16.66 -16.45
C THR A 213 -6.33 -18.03 -17.11
N GLY A 214 -5.37 -18.92 -16.86
CA GLY A 214 -5.45 -20.32 -17.22
C GLY A 214 -4.73 -21.19 -16.20
N ASP A 215 -4.69 -22.50 -16.45
CA ASP A 215 -4.19 -23.45 -15.45
C ASP A 215 -2.70 -23.25 -15.12
N TRP A 216 -2.31 -23.74 -13.95
CA TRP A 216 -0.92 -23.72 -13.51
C TRP A 216 0.01 -24.45 -14.48
N GLY A 217 1.16 -23.84 -14.77
CA GLY A 217 2.16 -24.43 -15.69
C GLY A 217 1.85 -24.26 -17.18
N ASN A 218 0.65 -23.80 -17.56
CA ASN A 218 0.35 -23.43 -18.93
C ASN A 218 1.15 -22.20 -19.33
N LYS A 219 1.98 -22.31 -20.37
CA LYS A 219 2.73 -21.17 -20.92
C LYS A 219 1.94 -20.54 -22.07
N PRO A 220 1.21 -19.43 -21.85
CA PRO A 220 0.46 -18.80 -22.92
C PRO A 220 1.42 -18.27 -24.00
N LYS A 221 1.05 -18.47 -25.27
CA LYS A 221 1.75 -17.84 -26.40
C LYS A 221 1.22 -16.42 -26.55
N LEU A 222 2.06 -15.45 -26.21
CA LEU A 222 1.75 -14.04 -26.32
C LEU A 222 2.32 -13.44 -27.61
N LYS A 223 1.52 -12.63 -28.30
CA LYS A 223 1.98 -11.83 -29.43
C LYS A 223 1.12 -10.57 -29.58
N TRP A 224 1.73 -9.41 -29.66
CA TRP A 224 1.01 -8.18 -30.02
C TRP A 224 0.61 -8.23 -31.50
N LYS A 225 -0.67 -8.03 -31.79
CA LYS A 225 -1.18 -7.85 -33.16
C LYS A 225 -0.95 -6.41 -33.63
N ASP A 226 -1.20 -5.48 -32.73
CA ASP A 226 -1.04 -4.03 -32.87
C ASP A 226 -0.78 -3.44 -31.47
N GLU A 227 -0.80 -2.11 -31.33
CA GLU A 227 -0.48 -1.44 -30.06
C GLU A 227 -1.46 -1.74 -28.93
N ASN A 228 -2.73 -1.97 -29.28
CA ASN A 228 -3.83 -2.06 -28.32
C ASN A 228 -4.40 -3.47 -28.24
N THR A 229 -3.92 -4.41 -29.05
CA THR A 229 -4.47 -5.76 -29.14
C THR A 229 -3.40 -6.80 -28.88
N LEU A 230 -3.52 -7.48 -27.73
CA LEU A 230 -2.68 -8.62 -27.38
C LEU A 230 -3.36 -9.91 -27.81
N LEU A 231 -2.64 -10.77 -28.53
CA LEU A 231 -3.07 -12.13 -28.82
C LEU A 231 -2.55 -13.05 -27.72
N ILE A 232 -3.46 -13.75 -27.05
CA ILE A 232 -3.15 -14.78 -26.06
C ILE A 232 -3.64 -16.10 -26.61
N ASN A 233 -2.73 -17.02 -26.92
CA ASN A 233 -3.04 -18.29 -27.58
C ASN A 233 -3.85 -18.13 -28.89
N GLY A 234 -3.63 -17.00 -29.59
CA GLY A 234 -4.33 -16.66 -30.84
C GLY A 234 -5.67 -15.94 -30.67
N VAL A 235 -6.19 -15.79 -29.45
CA VAL A 235 -7.39 -15.01 -29.15
C VAL A 235 -7.03 -13.56 -28.89
N ALA A 236 -7.75 -12.62 -29.51
CA ALA A 236 -7.47 -11.19 -29.43
C ALA A 236 -8.13 -10.53 -28.21
N TYR A 237 -7.33 -9.82 -27.42
CA TYR A 237 -7.77 -9.03 -26.27
C TYR A 237 -7.40 -7.56 -26.49
N ASN A 238 -8.41 -6.69 -26.52
CA ASN A 238 -8.19 -5.24 -26.56
C ASN A 238 -7.86 -4.76 -25.14
N VAL A 239 -6.69 -4.13 -24.96
CA VAL A 239 -6.18 -3.71 -23.64
C VAL A 239 -6.71 -2.35 -23.17
N GLU A 240 -7.41 -1.59 -24.03
CA GLU A 240 -8.08 -0.35 -23.63
C GLU A 240 -9.47 -0.62 -23.02
N THR A 241 -10.18 -1.63 -23.53
CA THR A 241 -11.58 -1.88 -23.19
C THR A 241 -11.79 -3.05 -22.21
N ASN A 242 -10.79 -3.92 -22.01
CA ASN A 242 -10.82 -4.99 -21.01
C ASN A 242 -10.04 -4.58 -19.74
#